data_AF-A0A2V6DKI6-F1
#
_entry.id   AF-A0A2V6DKI6-F1
#
_cell.length_a   1.000
_cell.length_b   1.000
_cell.length_c   1.000
_cell.angle_alpha   90.00
_cell.angle_beta   90.00
_cell.angle_gamma   90.00
#
_symmetry.space_group_name_H-M   'P 1'
#
loop_
_entity.id
_entity.type
_entity.pdbx_description
1 polymer ?
#
loop_
_entity_poly.entity_id
_entity_poly.type
_entity_poly.pdbx_seq_one_letter_code
_entity_poly.pdbx_strand_id
1 'polypeptide(L)' 'MPSEPSSDVKLEIGHVLFIDIVGYSKLLITEQSDQMQTLRQIVRGTEQFKKAEAEGKLLRLPTGDGGA' A
#
# COMPACT_ATOMS: atom_id res chain seq x y z
N MET A 1 7.48 -33.43 -30.14
CA MET A 1 8.41 -32.49 -29.49
C MET A 1 7.57 -31.57 -28.62
N PRO A 2 7.76 -31.52 -27.30
CA PRO A 2 7.04 -30.54 -26.49
C PRO A 2 7.68 -29.16 -26.74
N SER A 3 6.86 -28.22 -27.17
CA SER A 3 7.21 -26.82 -27.37
C SER A 3 7.57 -26.21 -26.02
N GLU A 4 8.76 -25.63 -25.89
CA GLU A 4 9.14 -24.87 -24.69
C GLU A 4 8.20 -23.64 -24.55
N PRO A 5 7.72 -23.31 -23.34
CA PRO A 5 6.91 -22.12 -23.13
C PRO A 5 7.78 -20.87 -23.33
N SER A 6 7.34 -20.01 -24.24
CA SER A 6 7.98 -18.73 -24.58
C SER A 6 8.23 -17.88 -23.33
N SER A 7 9.50 -17.63 -23.04
CA SER A 7 10.01 -16.95 -21.85
C SER A 7 9.93 -15.41 -21.92
N ASP A 8 8.89 -14.84 -22.53
CA ASP A 8 8.70 -13.38 -22.61
C ASP A 8 7.88 -12.82 -21.43
N VAL A 9 8.25 -13.19 -20.20
CA VAL A 9 7.68 -12.56 -19.01
C VAL A 9 8.32 -11.19 -18.85
N LYS A 10 7.61 -10.12 -19.22
CA LYS A 10 8.03 -8.74 -18.94
C LYS A 10 7.94 -8.48 -17.45
N LEU A 11 9.10 -8.28 -16.82
CA LEU A 11 9.22 -7.85 -15.44
C LEU A 11 9.04 -6.32 -15.36
N GLU A 12 8.21 -5.85 -14.45
CA GLU A 12 7.98 -4.43 -14.18
C GLU A 12 8.44 -4.07 -12.75
N ILE A 13 8.92 -2.84 -12.56
CA ILE A 13 9.35 -2.36 -11.24
C ILE A 13 8.14 -1.76 -10.51
N GLY A 14 7.69 -2.44 -9.46
CA GLY A 14 6.72 -1.90 -8.50
C GLY A 14 7.41 -1.07 -7.42
N HIS A 15 6.95 0.15 -7.20
CA HIS A 15 7.40 0.98 -6.07
C HIS A 15 6.44 0.80 -4.90
N VAL A 16 6.96 0.50 -3.71
CA VAL A 16 6.15 0.28 -2.50
C VAL A 16 6.54 1.29 -1.42
N LEU A 17 5.54 1.95 -0.84
CA LEU A 17 5.71 2.86 0.28
C LEU A 17 5.12 2.23 1.54
N PHE A 18 5.97 2.01 2.55
CA PHE A 18 5.57 1.55 3.87
C PHE A 18 5.57 2.72 4.85
N ILE A 19 4.46 2.90 5.57
CA ILE A 19 4.33 3.90 6.63
C ILE A 19 3.61 3.24 7.80
N ASP A 20 4.11 3.45 9.01
CA ASP A 20 3.54 2.91 10.23
C ASP A 20 3.53 3.96 11.36
N ILE A 21 2.65 3.75 12.34
CA ILE A 21 2.50 4.59 13.52
C ILE A 21 3.28 3.96 14.67
N VAL A 22 4.40 4.58 15.05
CA VAL A 22 5.20 4.11 16.19
C VAL A 22 4.43 4.27 17.49
N GLY A 23 4.44 3.22 18.33
CA GLY A 23 3.77 3.26 19.63
C GLY A 23 2.24 3.16 19.56
N TYR A 24 1.69 2.75 18.41
CA TYR A 24 0.26 2.50 18.21
C TYR A 24 -0.37 1.65 19.33
N SER A 25 0.34 0.63 19.82
CA SER A 25 -0.11 -0.25 20.90
C SER A 25 -0.25 0.43 22.27
N LYS A 26 0.18 1.68 22.43
CA LYS A 26 0.02 2.45 23.68
C LYS A 26 -1.36 3.09 23.83
N LEU A 27 -2.17 3.07 22.77
CA LEU A 27 -3.49 3.70 22.71
C LEU A 27 -4.61 2.66 22.89
N LEU A 28 -5.81 3.11 23.24
CA LEU A 28 -7.02 2.28 23.19
C LEU A 28 -7.34 1.90 21.74
N ILE A 29 -8.07 0.79 21.54
CA ILE A 29 -8.42 0.28 20.19
C ILE A 29 -9.17 1.32 19.33
N THR A 30 -9.99 2.15 19.96
CA THR A 30 -10.72 3.24 19.28
C THR A 30 -9.75 4.34 18.83
N GLU A 31 -8.88 4.79 19.72
CA GLU A 31 -7.86 5.82 19.44
C GLU A 31 -6.86 5.36 18.38
N GLN A 32 -6.46 4.09 18.45
CA GLN A 32 -5.72 3.38 17.42
C GLN A 32 -6.39 3.51 16.04
N SER A 33 -7.68 3.18 15.96
CA SER A 33 -8.46 3.27 14.71
C SER A 33 -8.53 4.71 14.18
N ASP A 34 -8.71 5.69 15.06
CA ASP A 34 -8.76 7.12 14.72
C ASP A 34 -7.42 7.63 14.19
N GLN A 35 -6.30 7.24 14.81
CA GLN A 35 -4.95 7.58 14.35
C GLN A 35 -4.65 6.96 12.98
N MET A 36 -5.05 5.71 12.78
CA MET A 36 -4.91 5.03 11.48
C MET A 36 -5.74 5.72 10.39
N GLN A 37 -6.97 6.13 10.70
CA GLN A 37 -7.79 6.92 9.79
C GLN A 37 -7.14 8.26 9.46
N THR A 38 -6.60 8.95 10.47
CA THR A 38 -5.92 10.23 10.31
C THR A 38 -4.71 10.12 9.38
N LEU A 39 -3.84 9.12 9.60
CA LEU A 39 -2.70 8.85 8.72
C LEU A 39 -3.15 8.59 7.28
N ARG A 40 -4.18 7.77 7.08
CA ARG A 40 -4.74 7.51 5.74
C ARG A 40 -5.23 8.79 5.07
N GLN A 41 -5.90 9.67 5.81
CA GLN A 41 -6.36 10.96 5.27
C GLN A 41 -5.21 11.87 4.88
N ILE A 42 -4.16 11.96 5.71
CA ILE A 42 -2.95 12.74 5.42
C ILE A 42 -2.31 12.24 4.12
N VAL A 43 -2.05 10.93 4.01
CA VAL A 43 -1.44 10.33 2.82
C VAL A 43 -2.30 10.58 1.57
N ARG A 44 -3.62 10.36 1.67
CA ARG A 44 -4.57 10.61 0.57
C ARG A 44 -4.67 12.07 0.17
N GLY A 45 -4.45 12.98 1.11
CA GLY A 45 -4.45 14.43 0.88
C GLY A 45 -3.24 14.92 0.09
N THR A 46 -2.15 14.14 0.01
CA THR A 46 -0.94 14.54 -0.72
C THR A 46 -1.17 14.62 -2.23
N GLU A 47 -0.49 15.57 -2.89
CA GLU A 47 -0.61 15.76 -4.34
C GLU A 47 -0.06 14.55 -5.11
N GLN A 48 0.96 13.87 -4.59
CA GLN A 48 1.51 12.65 -5.17
C GLN A 48 0.47 11.53 -5.18
N PHE A 49 -0.24 11.34 -4.07
CA PHE A 49 -1.29 10.32 -3.98
C PHE A 49 -2.44 10.63 -4.94
N LYS A 50 -2.95 11.87 -4.95
CA LYS A 50 -4.06 12.27 -5.83
C LYS A 50 -3.71 12.09 -7.31
N LYS A 51 -2.49 12.47 -7.72
CA LYS A 51 -2.02 12.28 -9.10
C LYS A 51 -1.97 10.80 -9.48
N ALA A 52 -1.34 9.97 -8.64
CA ALA A 52 -1.24 8.54 -8.89
C ALA A 52 -2.62 7.84 -8.87
N GLU A 53 -3.54 8.29 -8.02
CA GLU A 53 -4.93 7.81 -8.00
C GLU A 53 -5.66 8.16 -9.31
N ALA A 54 -5.57 9.42 -9.75
CA ALA A 54 -6.20 9.88 -10.99
C ALA A 54 -5.66 9.15 -12.23
N GLU A 55 -4.39 8.76 -12.19
CA GLU A 55 -3.73 7.97 -13.25
C GLU A 55 -4.02 6.46 -13.16
N GLY A 56 -4.75 6.00 -12.14
CA GLY A 56 -5.05 4.57 -11.94
C GLY A 56 -3.83 3.72 -11.57
N LYS A 57 -2.76 4.35 -11.06
CA LYS A 57 -1.47 3.69 -10.77
C LYS A 57 -1.33 3.21 -9.33
N LEU A 58 -2.39 3.36 -8.51
CA LEU A 58 -2.37 2.95 -7.10
C LEU A 58 -3.10 1.63 -6.88
N LEU A 59 -2.40 0.66 -6.31
CA LEU A 59 -3.00 -0.53 -5.71
C LEU A 59 -3.07 -0.34 -4.19
N ARG A 60 -4.27 -0.49 -3.61
CA ARG A 60 -4.50 -0.37 -2.17
C ARG A 60 -4.68 -1.77 -1.59
N LEU A 61 -3.68 -2.23 -0.85
CA LEU A 61 -3.76 -3.50 -0.14
C LEU A 61 -4.12 -3.24 1.32
N PRO A 62 -4.97 -4.08 1.94
CA PRO A 62 -5.18 -4.02 3.38
C PRO A 62 -3.82 -4.23 4.05
N THR A 63 -3.43 -3.29 4.91
CA THR A 63 -2.27 -3.42 5.77
C THR A 63 -2.59 -4.46 6.85
N GLY A 64 -2.22 -5.71 6.60
CA GLY A 64 -1.87 -6.70 7.61
C GLY A 64 -0.35 -6.80 7.64
N ASP A 65 0.20 -7.22 8.76
CA ASP A 65 1.61 -7.46 9.08
C ASP A 65 2.30 -8.51 8.18
N GLY A 66 2.12 -8.47 6.86
CA GLY A 66 2.80 -9.34 5.90
C GLY A 66 2.55 -10.84 6.08
N GLY A 67 1.75 -11.26 7.06
CA GLY A 67 1.40 -12.63 7.33
C GLY A 67 0.26 -13.09 6.43
N ALA A 68 0.59 -13.92 5.46
CA ALA A 68 -0.32 -14.95 4.95
C ALA A 68 -0.27 -16.17 5.88
#